data_AF-A0A182MHU9-F1
#
_entry.id   AF-A0A182MHU9-F1
#
_cell.length_a   1.000
_cell.length_b   1.000
_cell.length_c   1.000
_cell.angle_alpha   90.00
_cell.angle_beta   90.00
_cell.angle_gamma   90.00
#
_symmetry.space_group_name_H-M   'P 1'
#
loop_
_entity.id
_entity.type
_entity.pdbx_description
1 polymer ?
#
loop_
_entity_poly.entity_id
_entity_poly.type
_entity_poly.pdbx_seq_one_letter_code
_entity_poly.pdbx_strand_id
1 'polypeptide(L)'
;MKSGFQGIAPRKGTAGSKPGKQGYGSGKETLRFKANGNAAIEDEHDDATQSGIDAINSLLDSFMGINDSELATQIWELGNNKINSMDFAEAIDASDLEAFGFTDDFIIELWGAITDARHGRYKR
;
A
#
# COMPACT_ATOMS: atom_id res chain seq x y z
N MET A 1 -14.73 3.82 43.42
CA MET A 1 -14.94 4.00 41.96
C MET A 1 -14.97 2.62 41.32
N LYS A 2 -16.10 2.21 40.72
CA LYS A 2 -16.27 0.90 40.05
C LYS A 2 -16.02 1.10 38.56
N SER A 3 -15.08 0.36 37.98
CA SER A 3 -14.71 0.41 36.56
C SER A 3 -15.88 -0.06 35.67
N GLY A 4 -16.28 0.75 34.70
CA GLY A 4 -17.41 0.53 33.79
C GLY A 4 -17.17 -0.47 32.65
N PHE A 5 -16.05 -1.21 32.66
CA PHE A 5 -15.67 -2.12 31.57
C PHE A 5 -15.83 -3.61 31.90
N GLN A 6 -16.39 -3.98 33.06
CA GLN A 6 -16.59 -5.38 33.44
C GLN A 6 -17.66 -6.13 32.61
N GLY A 7 -18.41 -5.44 31.76
CA GLY A 7 -19.47 -6.02 30.92
C GLY A 7 -19.06 -6.41 29.50
N ILE A 8 -17.86 -6.02 29.04
CA ILE A 8 -17.39 -6.30 27.67
C ILE A 8 -16.41 -7.47 27.73
N ALA A 9 -16.93 -8.65 28.06
CA ALA A 9 -16.23 -9.90 27.82
C ALA A 9 -17.08 -10.73 26.85
N PRO A 10 -16.48 -11.41 25.84
CA PRO A 10 -17.24 -12.29 24.97
C PRO A 10 -17.90 -13.37 25.82
N ARG A 11 -19.23 -13.38 25.84
CA ARG A 11 -20.02 -14.32 26.64
C ARG A 11 -19.72 -15.74 26.18
N LYS A 12 -18.90 -16.48 26.94
CA LYS A 12 -18.78 -17.93 26.84
C LYS A 12 -19.96 -18.57 27.57
N GLY A 13 -20.79 -19.31 26.83
CA GLY A 13 -21.89 -20.15 27.31
C GLY A 13 -23.12 -19.95 26.42
N THR A 14 -23.71 -20.96 25.77
CA THR A 14 -24.07 -22.30 26.26
C THR A 14 -24.13 -23.34 25.14
N ALA A 15 -24.16 -24.61 25.53
CA ALA A 15 -24.15 -25.82 24.71
C ALA A 15 -25.13 -25.84 23.52
N GLY A 16 -24.69 -26.47 22.43
CA GLY A 16 -25.57 -27.01 21.39
C GLY A 16 -25.71 -26.15 20.14
N SER A 17 -24.63 -26.00 19.36
CA SER A 17 -24.62 -26.00 17.88
C SER A 17 -23.22 -25.56 17.44
N LYS A 18 -22.60 -26.33 16.53
CA LYS A 18 -21.31 -25.98 15.92
C LYS A 18 -21.42 -24.57 15.34
N PRO A 19 -20.65 -23.57 15.81
CA PRO A 19 -20.50 -22.36 15.03
C PRO A 19 -19.63 -22.75 13.84
N GLY A 20 -20.24 -22.81 12.66
CA GLY A 20 -19.47 -22.68 11.42
C GLY A 20 -18.56 -21.48 11.60
N LYS A 21 -17.28 -21.63 11.24
CA LYS A 21 -16.32 -20.53 11.14
C LYS A 21 -16.94 -19.47 10.25
N GLN A 22 -17.71 -18.55 10.83
CA GLN A 22 -18.00 -17.27 10.23
C GLN A 22 -16.67 -16.55 10.38
N GLY A 23 -15.89 -16.59 9.28
CA GLY A 23 -14.58 -16.00 9.23
C GLY A 23 -14.70 -14.57 9.69
N TYR A 24 -14.20 -14.28 10.89
CA TYR A 24 -13.73 -12.95 11.21
C TYR A 24 -12.79 -12.61 10.05
N GLY A 25 -13.10 -11.56 9.28
CA GLY A 25 -12.12 -10.97 8.37
C GLY A 25 -10.83 -10.76 9.16
N SER A 26 -9.68 -10.74 8.49
CA SER A 26 -8.38 -10.67 9.16
C SER A 26 -8.27 -9.50 10.17
N GLY A 27 -9.15 -8.50 10.05
CA GLY A 27 -9.21 -7.32 10.91
C GLY A 27 -8.10 -6.33 10.58
N LYS A 28 -7.48 -6.50 9.41
CA LYS A 28 -6.30 -5.77 8.96
C LYS A 28 -6.60 -4.73 7.87
N GLU A 29 -7.88 -4.52 7.59
CA GLU A 29 -8.32 -3.46 6.69
C GLU A 29 -7.85 -2.11 7.21
N THR A 30 -7.29 -1.28 6.33
CA THR A 30 -6.78 0.05 6.68
C THR A 30 -7.61 1.13 6.01
N LEU A 31 -8.04 2.12 6.78
CA LEU A 31 -8.64 3.35 6.25
C LEU A 31 -7.55 4.23 5.66
N ARG A 32 -7.59 4.42 4.34
CA ARG A 32 -6.61 5.22 3.59
C ARG A 32 -7.25 6.48 3.04
N PHE A 33 -6.62 7.61 3.29
CA PHE A 33 -6.97 8.89 2.68
C PHE A 33 -6.12 9.05 1.41
N LYS A 34 -6.77 9.26 0.27
CA LYS A 34 -6.09 9.56 -0.99
C LYS A 34 -6.04 11.08 -1.17
N ALA A 35 -4.99 11.58 -1.83
CA ALA A 35 -4.79 13.01 -2.08
C ALA A 35 -5.95 13.69 -2.85
N ASN A 36 -6.75 12.91 -3.58
CA ASN A 36 -7.98 13.37 -4.23
C ASN A 36 -9.17 13.58 -3.25
N GLY A 37 -8.95 13.44 -1.94
CA GLY A 37 -9.94 13.66 -0.89
C GLY A 37 -10.82 12.45 -0.58
N ASN A 38 -10.65 11.32 -1.27
CA ASN A 38 -11.43 10.11 -1.02
C ASN A 38 -10.79 9.26 0.08
N ALA A 39 -11.61 8.76 1.01
CA ALA A 39 -11.20 7.80 2.03
C ALA A 39 -11.74 6.41 1.66
N ALA A 40 -10.85 5.43 1.48
CA ALA A 40 -11.20 4.06 1.14
C ALA A 40 -10.72 3.09 2.22
N ILE A 41 -11.52 2.06 2.50
CA ILE A 41 -11.09 0.90 3.28
C ILE A 41 -10.42 -0.04 2.27
N GLU A 42 -9.10 -0.19 2.36
CA GLU A 42 -8.34 -1.10 1.50
C GLU A 42 -7.88 -2.31 2.32
N ASP A 43 -7.89 -3.49 1.67
CA ASP A 43 -7.27 -4.69 2.21
C ASP A 43 -5.78 -4.44 2.46
N GLU A 44 -5.22 -5.14 3.46
CA GLU A 44 -3.78 -5.13 3.75
C GLU A 44 -3.00 -5.29 2.43
N HIS A 45 -2.08 -4.35 2.15
CA HIS A 45 -1.19 -4.45 1.00
C HIS A 45 -0.51 -5.81 1.02
N ASP A 46 -0.57 -6.53 -0.10
CA ASP A 46 0.11 -7.81 -0.21
C ASP A 46 1.63 -7.62 0.00
N ASP A 47 2.34 -8.66 0.44
CA ASP A 47 3.77 -8.58 0.75
C ASP A 47 4.58 -7.99 -0.43
N ALA A 48 4.12 -8.21 -1.67
CA ALA A 48 4.70 -7.65 -2.89
C ALA A 48 4.47 -6.13 -3.01
N THR A 49 3.25 -5.64 -2.76
CA THR A 49 2.93 -4.21 -2.72
C THR A 49 3.73 -3.50 -1.65
N GLN A 50 3.77 -4.03 -0.43
CA GLN A 50 4.54 -3.40 0.64
C GLN A 50 6.03 -3.33 0.30
N SER A 51 6.60 -4.43 -0.21
CA SER A 51 8.00 -4.44 -0.66
C SER A 51 8.27 -3.44 -1.79
N GLY A 52 7.33 -3.29 -2.72
CA GLY A 52 7.42 -2.32 -3.81
C GLY A 52 7.36 -0.88 -3.33
N ILE A 53 6.47 -0.58 -2.39
CA ILE A 53 6.36 0.75 -1.77
C ILE A 53 7.64 1.09 -1.01
N ASP A 54 8.18 0.16 -0.23
CA ASP A 54 9.44 0.35 0.51
C ASP A 54 10.62 0.57 -0.44
N ALA A 55 10.64 -0.13 -1.58
CA ALA A 55 11.64 0.05 -2.64
C ALA A 55 11.58 1.45 -3.25
N ILE A 56 10.38 1.90 -3.64
CA ILE A 56 10.15 3.23 -4.18
C ILE A 56 10.56 4.29 -3.16
N ASN A 57 10.18 4.11 -1.89
CA ASN A 57 10.52 5.06 -0.84
C ASN A 57 12.04 5.16 -0.60
N SER A 58 12.76 4.04 -0.75
CA SER A 58 14.24 4.03 -0.70
C SER A 58 14.86 4.79 -1.89
N LEU A 59 14.26 4.69 -3.08
CA LEU A 59 14.69 5.47 -4.25
C LEU A 59 14.43 6.96 -4.07
N LEU A 60 13.27 7.33 -3.53
CA LEU A 60 12.92 8.71 -3.20
C LEU A 60 13.88 9.31 -2.16
N ASP A 61 14.27 8.55 -1.13
CA ASP A 61 15.26 8.99 -0.14
C ASP A 61 16.62 9.21 -0.79
N SER A 62 17.05 8.30 -1.67
CA SER A 62 18.31 8.46 -2.40
C SER A 62 18.30 9.64 -3.38
N PHE A 63 17.17 9.96 -4.00
CA PHE A 63 17.07 10.99 -5.03
C PHE A 63 16.77 12.39 -4.47
N MET A 64 15.89 12.48 -3.47
CA MET A 64 15.39 13.73 -2.90
C MET A 64 15.73 13.93 -1.43
N GLY A 65 16.21 12.89 -0.71
CA GLY A 65 16.45 12.94 0.72
C GLY A 65 15.16 12.98 1.56
N ILE A 66 14.04 12.49 1.01
CA ILE A 66 12.75 12.43 1.69
C ILE A 66 12.26 10.99 1.81
N ASN A 67 11.57 10.71 2.92
CA ASN A 67 10.85 9.47 3.12
C ASN A 67 9.36 9.79 3.22
N ASP A 68 8.63 9.57 2.13
CA ASP A 68 7.20 9.85 2.01
C ASP A 68 6.48 8.60 1.53
N SER A 69 5.91 7.86 2.48
CA SER A 69 5.18 6.63 2.18
C SER A 69 3.90 6.87 1.38
N GLU A 70 3.29 8.05 1.49
CA GLU A 70 2.07 8.35 0.73
C GLU A 70 2.42 8.55 -0.74
N LEU A 71 3.46 9.33 -1.02
CA LEU A 71 4.00 9.53 -2.37
C LEU A 71 4.46 8.19 -2.97
N ALA A 72 5.20 7.38 -2.22
CA ALA A 72 5.66 6.07 -2.67
C ALA A 72 4.48 5.14 -3.03
N THR A 73 3.42 5.17 -2.23
CA THR A 73 2.21 4.39 -2.52
C THR A 73 1.49 4.89 -3.77
N GLN A 74 1.40 6.20 -3.98
CA GLN A 74 0.80 6.76 -5.20
C GLN A 74 1.58 6.34 -6.46
N ILE A 75 2.91 6.39 -6.41
CA ILE A 75 3.78 5.92 -7.49
C ILE A 75 3.56 4.43 -7.76
N TRP A 76 3.48 3.61 -6.70
CA TRP A 76 3.17 2.18 -6.82
C TRP A 76 1.83 1.95 -7.51
N GLU A 77 0.76 2.60 -7.06
CA GLU A 77 -0.59 2.45 -7.62
C GLU A 77 -0.65 2.85 -9.10
N LEU A 78 0.09 3.90 -9.47
CA LEU A 78 0.17 4.40 -10.84
C LEU A 78 0.87 3.40 -11.77
N GLY A 79 1.95 2.76 -11.29
CA GLY A 79 2.76 1.85 -12.10
C GLY A 79 2.37 0.38 -12.02
N ASN A 80 1.76 -0.10 -10.93
CA ASN A 80 1.43 -1.52 -10.76
C ASN A 80 0.48 -2.05 -11.86
N ASN A 81 -0.40 -1.18 -12.36
CA ASN A 81 -1.35 -1.51 -13.43
C ASN A 81 -0.78 -1.35 -14.85
N LYS A 82 0.50 -0.98 -14.99
CA LYS A 82 1.14 -0.76 -16.30
C LYS A 82 1.89 -2.00 -16.78
N ILE A 83 2.08 -2.10 -18.10
CA ILE A 83 2.70 -3.26 -18.74
C ILE A 83 4.15 -2.95 -19.12
N ASN A 84 4.45 -1.71 -19.49
CA ASN A 84 5.77 -1.30 -19.95
C ASN A 84 6.19 0.05 -19.32
N SER A 85 7.48 0.38 -19.43
CA SER A 85 8.06 1.60 -18.85
C SER A 85 7.56 2.88 -19.53
N MET A 86 7.20 2.83 -20.81
CA MET A 86 6.70 3.98 -21.56
C MET A 86 5.30 4.39 -21.05
N ASP A 87 4.40 3.42 -20.87
CA ASP A 87 3.07 3.64 -20.31
C ASP A 87 3.13 4.16 -18.87
N PHE A 88 4.21 3.82 -18.15
CA PHE A 88 4.48 4.32 -16.80
C PHE A 88 4.97 5.77 -16.83
N ALA A 89 5.92 6.09 -17.71
CA ALA A 89 6.39 7.47 -17.91
C ALA A 89 5.23 8.40 -18.32
N GLU A 90 4.42 7.99 -19.31
CA GLU A 90 3.24 8.76 -19.72
C GLU A 90 2.23 8.92 -18.58
N ALA A 91 2.09 7.92 -17.71
CA ALA A 91 1.20 8.02 -16.56
C ALA A 91 1.72 9.01 -15.51
N ILE A 92 3.04 9.09 -15.31
CA ILE A 92 3.67 10.10 -14.44
C ILE A 92 3.40 11.49 -15.01
N ASP A 93 3.68 11.70 -16.29
CA ASP A 93 3.48 12.98 -16.98
C ASP A 93 2.01 13.42 -16.98
N ALA A 94 1.06 12.48 -17.06
CA ALA A 94 -0.36 12.78 -17.03
C ALA A 94 -0.93 12.97 -15.60
N SER A 95 -0.10 12.87 -14.57
CA SER A 95 -0.51 12.94 -13.16
C SER A 95 0.11 14.14 -12.44
N ASP A 96 -0.31 14.38 -11.21
CA ASP A 96 0.29 15.40 -10.35
C ASP A 96 1.78 15.12 -10.03
N LEU A 97 2.28 13.93 -10.36
CA LEU A 97 3.69 13.58 -10.24
C LEU A 97 4.58 14.29 -11.27
N GLU A 98 4.02 14.81 -12.38
CA GLU A 98 4.76 15.61 -13.36
C GLU A 98 5.44 16.82 -12.70
N ALA A 99 4.78 17.42 -11.70
CA ALA A 99 5.27 18.59 -10.98
C ALA A 99 6.58 18.32 -10.20
N PHE A 100 6.90 17.06 -9.91
CA PHE A 100 8.15 16.68 -9.26
C PHE A 100 9.34 16.73 -10.22
N GLY A 101 9.10 16.72 -11.54
CA GLY A 101 10.15 16.83 -12.54
C GLY A 101 11.15 15.67 -12.49
N PHE A 102 10.66 14.44 -12.28
CA PHE A 102 11.49 13.24 -12.30
C PHE A 102 12.23 13.12 -13.65
N THR A 103 13.50 12.72 -13.60
CA THR A 103 14.27 12.48 -14.82
C THR A 103 13.89 11.12 -15.42
N ASP A 104 14.07 10.96 -16.73
CA ASP A 104 13.83 9.69 -17.42
C ASP A 104 14.59 8.53 -16.76
N ASP A 105 15.85 8.75 -16.36
CA ASP A 105 16.67 7.74 -15.65
C ASP A 105 16.02 7.32 -14.33
N PHE A 106 15.49 8.27 -13.56
CA PHE A 106 14.82 7.98 -12.30
C PHE A 106 13.49 7.26 -12.51
N ILE A 107 12.73 7.62 -13.54
CA ILE A 107 11.50 6.91 -13.92
C ILE A 107 11.79 5.45 -14.28
N ILE A 108 12.90 5.17 -14.96
CA ILE A 108 13.35 3.80 -15.26
C ILE A 108 13.70 3.04 -13.98
N GLU A 109 14.36 3.67 -13.02
CA GLU A 109 14.67 3.05 -11.71
C GLU A 109 13.40 2.73 -10.91
N LEU A 110 12.45 3.67 -10.84
CA LEU A 110 11.14 3.45 -10.23
C LEU A 110 10.38 2.29 -10.89
N TRP A 111 10.37 2.25 -12.22
CA TRP A 111 9.77 1.15 -12.97
C TRP A 111 10.47 -0.19 -12.67
N GLY A 112 11.79 -0.18 -12.56
CA GLY A 112 12.59 -1.33 -12.14
C GLY A 112 12.14 -1.85 -10.77
N ALA A 113 12.04 -0.97 -9.77
CA ALA A 113 11.56 -1.33 -8.43
C ALA A 113 10.14 -1.92 -8.45
N ILE A 114 9.23 -1.33 -9.23
CA ILE A 114 7.85 -1.82 -9.37
C ILE A 114 7.82 -3.22 -9.98
N THR A 115 8.53 -3.42 -11.09
CA THR A 115 8.54 -4.71 -11.79
C THR A 115 9.27 -5.80 -11.01
N ASP A 116 10.31 -5.45 -10.24
CA ASP A 116 11.01 -6.40 -9.38
C ASP A 116 10.16 -6.83 -8.19
N ALA A 117 9.44 -5.90 -7.56
CA ALA A 117 8.49 -6.24 -6.49
C ALA A 117 7.34 -7.12 -7.01
N ARG A 118 6.78 -6.81 -8.18
CA ARG A 118 5.76 -7.63 -8.85
C ARG A 118 6.22 -9.06 -9.14
N HIS A 119 7.49 -9.24 -9.51
CA HIS A 119 8.07 -10.55 -9.77
C HIS A 119 8.65 -11.23 -8.51
N GLY A 120 8.49 -10.63 -7.33
CA GLY A 120 9.04 -11.16 -6.07
C GLY A 120 10.57 -11.22 -6.06
N ARG A 121 11.25 -10.40 -6.88
CA ARG A 121 12.72 -10.32 -6.94
C ARG A 121 13.32 -9.37 -5.91
N TYR A 122 12.49 -8.79 -5.06
CA TYR A 122 12.96 -7.90 -4.00
C TYR A 122 13.77 -8.71 -2.98
N LYS A 123 15.09 -8.47 -2.94
CA LYS A 123 15.98 -9.14 -1.99
C LYS A 123 15.64 -8.67 -0.58
N ARG A 124 15.18 -9.60 0.26
CA ARG A 124 15.17 -9.45 1.72
C ARG A 124 16.58 -9.25 2.27
#